data_AF-A0A0M9EM66-F1
#
_entry.id   AF-A0A0M9EM66-F1
#
_cell.length_a   1.000
_cell.length_b   1.000
_cell.length_c   1.000
_cell.angle_alpha   90.00
_cell.angle_beta   90.00
_cell.angle_gamma   90.00
#
_symmetry.space_group_name_H-M   'P 1'
#
loop_
_entity.id
_entity.type
_entity.pdbx_description
1 polymer ?
#
loop_
_entity_poly.entity_id
_entity_poly.type
_entity_poly.pdbx_seq_one_letter_code
_entity_poly.pdbx_strand_id
1 'polypeptide(L)'
;NKTLETEGNAGSLSNLLSSVGKIQNVVIHRLNLDFFEVNQFLLNAEEFIRLLDTPMYLDAVKSLRGRIEEILLMANRDAASIQNGADREVAEIEAQRERLNREEEEVKRDRDENLNTIRDSIERDIFVAMREAKDALPDIGLAENR
;
A
#
# COMPACT_ATOMS: atom_id res chain seq x y z
N ASN A 1 2.97 16.50 -58.03
CA ASN A 1 2.77 15.04 -57.94
C ASN A 1 4.11 14.35 -57.79
N LYS A 2 4.65 14.32 -56.57
CA LYS A 2 5.78 13.44 -56.22
C LYS A 2 5.17 12.22 -55.53
N THR A 3 5.43 11.06 -56.11
CA THR A 3 4.95 9.74 -55.72
C THR A 3 5.36 9.43 -54.29
N LEU A 4 4.37 9.20 -53.42
CA LEU A 4 4.52 8.74 -52.03
C LEU A 4 4.81 7.23 -51.93
N GLU A 5 5.05 6.57 -53.07
CA GLU A 5 5.23 5.12 -53.17
C GLU A 5 6.69 4.72 -52.99
N THR A 6 7.15 4.72 -51.75
CA THR A 6 8.22 3.82 -51.31
C THR A 6 7.64 2.95 -50.20
N GLU A 7 7.93 1.64 -50.21
CA GLU A 7 7.30 0.67 -49.29
C GLU A 7 7.41 1.05 -47.80
N GLY A 8 8.46 1.78 -47.41
CA GLY A 8 8.61 2.34 -46.06
C GLY A 8 7.62 3.47 -45.72
N ASN A 9 7.27 4.31 -46.69
CA ASN A 9 6.35 5.44 -46.49
C ASN A 9 4.89 5.00 -46.46
N ALA A 10 4.53 3.96 -47.23
CA ALA A 10 3.17 3.40 -47.24
C ALA A 10 2.80 2.74 -45.90
N GLY A 11 3.75 2.01 -45.28
CA GLY A 11 3.57 1.45 -43.94
C GLY A 11 3.42 2.51 -42.86
N SER A 12 4.23 3.57 -42.92
CA SER A 12 4.16 4.72 -42.00
C SER A 12 2.82 5.47 -42.10
N LEU A 13 2.30 5.66 -43.32
CA LEU A 13 1.00 6.29 -43.58
C LEU A 13 -0.19 5.47 -43.03
N SER A 14 -0.18 4.16 -43.25
CA SER A 14 -1.24 3.26 -42.75
C SER A 14 -1.28 3.24 -41.22
N ASN A 15 -0.10 3.16 -40.59
CA ASN A 15 0.03 3.21 -39.15
C ASN A 15 -0.48 4.53 -38.58
N LEU A 16 -0.19 5.66 -39.24
CA LEU A 16 -0.69 6.96 -38.84
C LEU A 16 -2.21 7.09 -38.95
N LEU A 17 -2.82 6.69 -40.06
CA LEU A 17 -4.26 6.83 -40.26
C LEU A 17 -5.05 5.97 -39.25
N SER A 18 -4.58 4.74 -39.01
CA SER A 18 -5.11 3.86 -37.96
C SER A 18 -5.02 4.52 -36.58
N SER A 19 -3.88 5.13 -36.31
CA SER A 19 -3.55 5.86 -35.10
C SER A 19 -4.46 7.09 -34.90
N VAL A 20 -4.70 7.90 -35.94
CA VAL A 20 -5.59 9.08 -35.89
C VAL A 20 -7.02 8.64 -35.63
N GLY A 21 -7.46 7.56 -36.28
CA GLY A 21 -8.76 6.94 -36.02
C GLY A 21 -8.90 6.50 -34.57
N LYS A 22 -7.87 5.88 -33.98
CA LYS A 22 -7.86 5.50 -32.56
C LYS A 22 -7.98 6.70 -31.64
N ILE A 23 -7.25 7.80 -31.89
CA ILE A 23 -7.37 9.01 -31.05
C ILE A 23 -8.76 9.62 -31.12
N GLN A 24 -9.32 9.77 -32.32
CA GLN A 24 -10.69 10.29 -32.45
C GLN A 24 -11.68 9.40 -31.70
N ASN A 25 -11.51 8.08 -31.79
CA ASN A 25 -12.38 7.14 -31.11
C ASN A 25 -12.23 7.20 -29.58
N VAL A 26 -11.00 7.32 -29.06
CA VAL A 26 -10.72 7.54 -27.64
C VAL A 26 -11.37 8.85 -27.14
N VAL A 27 -11.26 9.94 -27.91
CA VAL A 27 -11.83 11.24 -27.54
C VAL A 27 -13.35 11.19 -27.51
N ILE A 28 -13.98 10.54 -28.50
CA ILE A 28 -15.44 10.43 -28.61
C ILE A 28 -15.99 9.44 -27.57
N HIS A 29 -15.28 8.36 -27.24
CA HIS A 29 -15.79 7.27 -26.42
C HIS A 29 -15.18 7.17 -25.02
N ARG A 30 -14.26 8.07 -24.64
CA ARG A 30 -13.54 8.08 -23.35
C ARG A 30 -13.00 6.70 -22.97
N LEU A 31 -12.43 6.00 -23.94
CA LEU A 31 -11.84 4.69 -23.72
C LEU A 31 -10.62 4.81 -22.81
N ASN A 32 -10.34 3.75 -22.04
CA ASN A 32 -9.12 3.68 -21.22
C ASN A 32 -7.90 3.94 -22.11
N LEU A 33 -7.07 4.88 -21.66
CA LEU A 33 -5.88 5.30 -22.37
C LEU A 33 -4.69 4.49 -21.90
N ASP A 34 -4.14 3.66 -22.78
CA ASP A 34 -2.80 3.13 -22.58
C ASP A 34 -1.79 4.23 -22.91
N PHE A 35 -1.14 4.76 -21.88
CA PHE A 35 -0.16 5.84 -22.02
C PHE A 35 1.07 5.45 -22.83
N PHE A 36 1.46 4.17 -22.82
CA PHE A 36 2.54 3.68 -23.67
C PHE A 36 2.13 3.77 -25.14
N GLU A 37 0.90 3.34 -25.46
CA GLU A 37 0.35 3.46 -26.81
C GLU A 37 0.17 4.93 -27.24
N VAL A 38 -0.28 5.82 -26.35
CA VAL A 38 -0.40 7.26 -26.64
C VAL A 38 0.95 7.90 -26.92
N ASN A 39 1.99 7.55 -26.15
CA ASN A 39 3.31 8.12 -26.36
C ASN A 39 3.92 7.63 -27.68
N GLN A 40 3.79 6.34 -28.00
CA GLN A 40 4.19 5.79 -29.29
C GLN A 40 3.41 6.40 -30.45
N PHE A 41 2.10 6.63 -30.28
CA PHE A 41 1.28 7.37 -31.24
C PHE A 41 1.88 8.74 -31.54
N LEU A 42 2.19 9.53 -30.49
CA LEU A 42 2.63 10.92 -30.66
C LEU A 42 3.98 10.98 -31.36
N LEU A 43 4.89 10.03 -31.06
CA LEU A 43 6.16 9.88 -31.75
C LEU A 43 5.96 9.56 -33.24
N ASN A 44 5.12 8.58 -33.56
CA ASN A 44 4.82 8.20 -34.94
C ASN A 44 4.16 9.36 -35.71
N ALA A 45 3.26 10.11 -35.05
CA ALA A 45 2.62 11.27 -35.64
C ALA A 45 3.61 12.41 -35.92
N GLU A 46 4.52 12.68 -34.98
CA GLU A 46 5.57 13.68 -35.17
C GLU A 46 6.50 13.30 -36.33
N GLU A 47 6.94 12.04 -36.41
CA GLU A 47 7.81 11.54 -37.48
C GLU A 47 7.13 11.64 -38.84
N PHE A 48 5.88 11.22 -38.93
CA PHE A 48 5.11 11.28 -40.17
C PHE A 48 4.86 12.72 -40.65
N ILE A 49 4.52 13.64 -39.76
CA ILE A 49 4.30 15.05 -40.12
C ILE A 49 5.60 15.70 -40.63
N ARG A 50 6.75 15.33 -40.04
CA ARG A 50 8.06 15.76 -40.55
C ARG A 50 8.30 15.24 -41.98
N LEU A 51 7.92 14.01 -42.29
CA LEU A 51 8.02 13.45 -43.65
C LEU A 51 7.12 14.16 -44.67
N LEU A 52 5.97 14.67 -44.23
CA LEU A 52 5.05 15.44 -45.08
C LEU A 52 5.42 16.92 -45.24
N ASP A 53 6.44 17.42 -44.53
CA ASP A 53 6.86 18.83 -44.53
C ASP A 53 5.70 19.81 -44.29
N THR A 54 4.89 19.55 -43.26
CA THR A 54 3.73 20.37 -42.90
C THR A 54 3.88 20.97 -41.48
N PRO A 55 4.53 22.14 -41.35
CA PRO A 55 4.92 22.73 -40.06
C PRO A 55 3.76 22.96 -39.08
N MET A 56 2.59 23.34 -39.59
CA MET A 56 1.40 23.62 -38.76
C MET A 56 0.95 22.41 -37.93
N TYR A 57 0.99 21.20 -38.52
CA TYR A 57 0.61 19.99 -37.79
C TYR A 57 1.70 19.55 -36.81
N LEU A 58 2.96 19.88 -37.08
CA LEU A 58 4.09 19.55 -36.21
C LEU A 58 3.98 20.31 -34.89
N ASP A 59 3.64 21.59 -34.95
CA ASP A 59 3.44 22.44 -33.77
C ASP A 59 2.23 21.99 -32.93
N ALA A 60 1.17 21.51 -33.58
CA ALA A 60 0.00 20.96 -32.91
C ALA A 60 0.34 19.66 -32.14
N VAL A 61 1.08 18.73 -32.76
CA VAL A 61 1.48 17.48 -32.10
C VAL A 61 2.46 17.74 -30.95
N LYS A 62 3.43 18.64 -31.11
CA LYS A 62 4.33 19.04 -30.04
C LYS A 62 3.59 19.68 -28.85
N SER A 63 2.62 20.55 -29.13
CA SER A 63 1.80 21.18 -28.10
C SER A 63 0.95 20.15 -27.33
N LEU A 64 0.39 19.17 -28.05
CA LEU A 64 -0.37 18.07 -27.45
C LEU A 64 0.52 17.22 -26.54
N ARG A 65 1.73 16.89 -27.00
CA ARG A 65 2.72 16.13 -26.24
C ARG A 65 3.10 16.84 -24.94
N GLY A 66 3.44 18.13 -25.00
CA GLY A 66 3.78 18.92 -23.81
C GLY A 66 2.67 18.90 -22.76
N ARG A 67 1.41 19.06 -23.19
CA ARG A 67 0.26 18.98 -22.27
C ARG A 67 0.09 17.60 -21.63
N ILE A 68 0.30 16.53 -22.38
CA ILE A 68 0.21 15.16 -21.86
C ILE A 68 1.32 14.90 -20.84
N GLU A 69 2.55 15.35 -21.12
CA GLU A 69 3.68 15.25 -20.19
C GLU A 69 3.41 16.02 -18.89
N GLU A 70 2.84 17.23 -18.96
CA GLU A 70 2.42 18.00 -17.78
C GLU A 70 1.36 17.27 -16.94
N ILE A 71 0.32 16.73 -17.60
CA ILE A 71 -0.74 15.97 -16.92
C ILE A 71 -0.15 14.73 -16.20
N LEU A 72 0.76 14.02 -16.85
CA LEU A 72 1.44 12.86 -16.26
C LEU A 72 2.31 13.23 -15.06
N LEU A 73 3.04 14.34 -15.14
CA LEU A 73 3.84 14.82 -14.02
C LEU A 73 2.97 15.18 -12.81
N MET A 74 1.82 15.81 -13.04
CA MET A 74 0.86 16.12 -11.97
C MET A 74 0.27 14.83 -11.38
N ALA A 75 -0.21 13.91 -12.22
CA ALA A 75 -0.78 12.64 -11.77
C ALA A 75 0.23 11.80 -10.96
N ASN A 76 1.50 11.75 -11.37
CA ASN A 76 2.54 11.05 -10.62
C ASN A 76 2.83 11.69 -9.27
N ARG A 77 2.81 13.03 -9.18
CA ARG A 77 2.96 13.74 -7.90
C ARG A 77 1.79 13.46 -6.97
N ASP A 78 0.57 13.49 -7.49
CA ASP A 78 -0.63 13.20 -6.71
C ASP A 78 -0.62 11.75 -6.22
N ALA A 79 -0.27 10.79 -7.08
CA ALA A 79 -0.12 9.39 -6.71
C ALA A 79 0.93 9.19 -5.61
N ALA A 80 2.11 9.81 -5.75
CA ALA A 80 3.14 9.77 -4.71
C ALA A 80 2.68 10.42 -3.39
N SER A 81 1.93 11.51 -3.46
CA SER A 81 1.36 12.16 -2.28
C SER A 81 0.34 11.27 -1.57
N ILE A 82 -0.54 10.59 -2.32
CA ILE A 82 -1.51 9.65 -1.78
C ILE A 82 -0.79 8.46 -1.12
N GLN A 83 0.21 7.90 -1.79
CA GLN A 83 1.00 6.78 -1.26
C GLN A 83 1.69 7.18 0.05
N ASN A 84 2.36 8.33 0.09
CA ASN A 84 3.03 8.81 1.31
C ASN A 84 2.03 9.07 2.45
N GLY A 85 0.82 9.56 2.12
CA GLY A 85 -0.26 9.70 3.08
C GLY A 85 -0.70 8.36 3.67
N ALA A 86 -0.93 7.37 2.81
CA ALA A 86 -1.31 6.02 3.21
C ALA A 86 -0.22 5.34 4.05
N ASP A 87 1.05 5.43 3.64
CA ASP A 87 2.17 4.84 4.38
C ASP A 87 2.30 5.44 5.79
N ARG A 88 2.03 6.74 5.93
CA ARG A 88 2.02 7.42 7.23
C ARG A 88 0.88 6.93 8.12
N GLU A 89 -0.33 6.79 7.57
CA GLU A 89 -1.48 6.27 8.32
C GLU A 89 -1.24 4.83 8.79
N VAL A 90 -0.65 4.00 7.93
CA VAL A 90 -0.26 2.62 8.29
C VAL A 90 0.74 2.62 9.45
N ALA A 91 1.78 3.44 9.38
CA ALA A 91 2.77 3.54 10.46
C ALA A 91 2.16 4.01 11.79
N GLU A 92 1.18 4.91 11.75
CA GLU A 92 0.46 5.35 12.95
C GLU A 92 -0.38 4.22 13.55
N ILE A 93 -1.08 3.44 12.72
CA ILE A 93 -1.85 2.27 13.17
C ILE A 93 -0.93 1.23 13.81
N GLU A 94 0.25 0.97 13.22
CA GLU A 94 1.22 0.04 13.78
C GLU A 94 1.74 0.50 15.16
N ALA A 95 2.06 1.79 15.31
CA ALA A 95 2.48 2.35 16.59
C ALA A 95 1.38 2.24 17.66
N GLN A 96 0.11 2.47 17.28
CA GLN A 96 -1.03 2.29 18.19
C GLN A 96 -1.20 0.83 18.60
N ARG A 97 -1.07 -0.12 17.66
CA ARG A 97 -1.13 -1.57 17.96
C ARG A 97 -0.03 -1.99 18.92
N GLU A 98 1.19 -1.52 18.72
CA GLU A 98 2.30 -1.82 19.62
C GLU A 98 2.05 -1.27 21.04
N ARG A 99 1.50 -0.06 21.14
CA ARG A 99 1.11 0.53 22.43
C ARG A 99 0.06 -0.32 23.14
N LEU A 100 -1.00 -0.71 22.42
CA LEU A 100 -2.07 -1.54 22.97
C LEU A 100 -1.57 -2.91 23.40
N ASN A 101 -0.67 -3.54 22.65
CA ASN A 101 -0.07 -4.81 23.05
C ASN A 101 0.71 -4.68 24.37
N ARG A 102 1.47 -3.58 24.54
CA ARG A 102 2.19 -3.32 25.78
C ARG A 102 1.23 -3.11 26.97
N GLU A 103 0.16 -2.34 26.77
CA GLU A 103 -0.88 -2.15 27.78
C GLU A 103 -1.56 -3.49 28.14
N GLU A 104 -1.84 -4.35 27.14
CA GLU A 104 -2.42 -5.68 27.38
C GLU A 104 -1.48 -6.60 28.17
N GLU A 105 -0.18 -6.59 27.89
CA GLU A 105 0.82 -7.36 28.63
C GLU A 105 0.95 -6.90 30.08
N GLU A 106 0.89 -5.59 30.33
CA GLU A 106 0.89 -5.02 31.68
C GLU A 106 -0.34 -5.50 32.47
N VAL A 107 -1.53 -5.41 31.89
CA VAL A 107 -2.77 -5.90 32.53
C VAL A 107 -2.70 -7.40 32.84
N LYS A 108 -2.14 -8.21 31.93
CA LYS A 108 -1.96 -9.65 32.17
C LYS A 108 -0.99 -9.90 33.32
N ARG A 109 0.13 -9.19 33.37
CA ARG A 109 1.10 -9.29 34.47
C ARG A 109 0.45 -8.93 35.81
N ASP A 110 -0.25 -7.81 35.88
CA ASP A 110 -0.92 -7.36 37.10
C ASP A 110 -1.97 -8.35 37.59
N ARG A 111 -2.74 -8.93 36.66
CA ARG A 111 -3.69 -10.00 36.98
C ARG A 111 -2.98 -11.20 37.59
N ASP A 112 -1.90 -11.66 36.97
CA ASP A 112 -1.18 -12.86 37.42
C ASP A 112 -0.49 -12.62 38.77
N GLU A 113 0.05 -11.43 39.01
CA GLU A 113 0.60 -11.03 40.31
C GLU A 113 -0.47 -11.00 41.41
N ASN A 114 -1.65 -10.44 41.11
CA ASN A 114 -2.78 -10.44 42.03
C ASN A 114 -3.26 -11.85 42.36
N LEU A 115 -3.35 -12.74 41.35
CA LEU A 115 -3.73 -14.14 41.56
C LEU A 115 -2.70 -14.89 42.41
N ASN A 116 -1.41 -14.64 42.19
CA ASN A 116 -0.35 -15.22 43.03
C ASN A 116 -0.47 -14.74 44.48
N THR A 117 -0.69 -13.44 44.70
CA THR A 117 -0.87 -12.87 46.04
C THR A 117 -2.05 -13.52 46.78
N ILE A 118 -3.19 -13.73 46.08
CA ILE A 118 -4.35 -14.42 46.64
C ILE A 118 -3.99 -15.87 47.01
N ARG A 119 -3.31 -16.60 46.11
CA ARG A 119 -2.89 -17.98 46.38
C ARG A 119 -2.01 -18.05 47.62
N ASP A 120 -1.00 -17.19 47.72
CA ASP A 120 -0.06 -17.20 48.83
C ASP A 120 -0.75 -16.89 50.17
N SER A 121 -1.77 -16.02 50.16
CA SER A 121 -2.61 -15.76 51.35
C SER A 121 -3.40 -17.00 51.74
N ILE A 122 -4.04 -17.69 50.79
CA ILE A 122 -4.81 -18.91 51.04
C ILE A 122 -3.90 -20.02 51.61
N GLU A 123 -2.71 -20.22 51.02
CA GLU A 123 -1.74 -21.20 51.51
C GLU A 123 -1.32 -20.91 52.95
N ARG A 124 -1.10 -19.64 53.28
CA ARG A 124 -0.78 -19.21 54.64
C ARG A 124 -1.90 -19.50 55.62
N ASP A 125 -3.14 -19.17 55.27
CA ASP A 125 -4.31 -19.41 56.13
C ASP A 125 -4.55 -20.90 56.36
N ILE A 126 -4.40 -21.73 55.31
CA ILE A 126 -4.46 -23.19 55.43
C ILE A 126 -3.37 -23.69 56.39
N PHE A 127 -2.13 -23.19 56.26
CA PHE A 127 -1.03 -23.60 57.11
C PHE A 127 -1.26 -23.23 58.59
N VAL A 128 -1.82 -22.04 58.85
CA VAL A 128 -2.22 -21.62 60.20
C VAL A 128 -3.29 -22.55 60.76
N ALA A 129 -4.35 -22.82 59.99
CA ALA A 129 -5.43 -23.72 60.41
C ALA A 129 -4.92 -25.15 60.68
N MET A 130 -4.00 -25.66 59.85
CA MET A 130 -3.35 -26.96 60.07
C MET A 130 -2.53 -26.99 61.37
N ARG A 131 -1.80 -25.91 61.69
CA ARG A 131 -1.05 -25.79 62.94
C ARG A 131 -1.99 -25.79 64.14
N GLU A 132 -3.04 -24.98 64.11
CA GLU A 132 -4.04 -24.92 65.18
C GLU A 132 -4.70 -26.28 65.41
N ALA A 133 -5.07 -26.98 64.32
CA ALA A 133 -5.62 -28.33 64.40
C ALA A 133 -4.62 -29.31 65.03
N LYS A 134 -3.33 -29.25 64.66
CA LYS A 134 -2.27 -30.07 65.27
C LYS A 134 -2.17 -29.80 66.78
N ASP A 135 -2.16 -28.53 67.19
CA ASP A 135 -2.01 -28.14 68.59
C ASP A 135 -3.23 -28.52 69.45
N ALA A 136 -4.41 -28.63 68.85
CA ALA A 136 -5.64 -29.06 69.51
C ALA A 136 -5.80 -30.59 69.60
N LEU A 137 -5.05 -31.36 68.81
CA LEU A 137 -5.09 -32.82 68.85
C LEU A 137 -4.29 -33.34 70.06
N PRO A 138 -4.82 -34.33 70.80
CA PRO A 138 -4.07 -34.94 71.90
C PRO A 138 -2.81 -35.61 71.37
N ASP A 139 -1.70 -35.44 72.10
CA ASP A 139 -0.44 -36.11 71.76
C ASP A 139 -0.62 -37.63 71.91
N ILE A 140 -0.72 -38.31 70.78
CA ILE A 140 -0.87 -39.76 70.68
C ILE A 140 0.48 -40.49 70.57
N GLY A 141 1.60 -39.81 70.85
CA GLY A 141 2.92 -40.43 70.98
C GLY A 141 3.57 -40.86 69.66
N LEU A 142 3.15 -40.27 68.53
CA LEU A 142 3.64 -40.62 67.19
C LEU A 142 4.78 -39.71 66.67
N ALA A 143 5.16 -38.66 67.40
CA ALA A 143 6.15 -37.68 66.97
C ALA A 143 7.62 -38.09 67.21
N GLU A 144 7.87 -39.20 67.91
CA GLU A 144 9.22 -39.76 68.11
C GLU A 144 9.53 -40.85 67.07
N ASN A 145 9.60 -40.48 65.79
CA ASN A 145 10.35 -41.28 64.82
C ASN A 145 11.19 -40.31 63.98
N ARG A 146 12.44 -40.18 64.40
CA ARG A 146 13.51 -39.51 63.64
C ARG A 146 13.88 -40.31 62.41
#